data_AF-A0A432ETS2-F1
#
_entry.id   AF-A0A432ETS2-F1
#
_cell.length_a   1.000
_cell.length_b   1.000
_cell.length_c   1.000
_cell.angle_alpha   90.00
_cell.angle_beta   90.00
_cell.angle_gamma   90.00
#
_symmetry.space_group_name_H-M   'P 1'
#
loop_
_entity.id
_entity.type
_entity.pdbx_description
1 polymer ?
#
loop_
_entity_poly.entity_id
_entity_poly.type
_entity_poly.pdbx_seq_one_letter_code
_entity_poly.pdbx_strand_id
1 'polypeptide(L)' 'MIDAPKLAPNHPQRYEVVKGDTLWDISGKFLQQPWRWPEIWKKNPSISNPDLIYPGDVLVLDTSG' A
#
# COMPACT_ATOMS: atom_id res chain seq x y z
N MET A 1 -6.27 -19.61 9.99
CA MET A 1 -5.08 -19.12 9.25
C MET A 1 -5.57 -18.02 8.33
N ILE A 2 -5.26 -16.75 8.62
CA ILE A 2 -5.55 -15.65 7.70
C ILE A 2 -4.23 -15.43 6.96
N ASP A 3 -4.14 -15.82 5.68
CA ASP A 3 -2.94 -15.60 4.87
C ASP A 3 -2.64 -14.10 4.79
N ALA A 4 -1.45 -13.67 5.22
CA ALA A 4 -0.99 -12.29 5.06
C ALA A 4 -0.80 -11.94 3.57
N PRO A 5 -0.88 -10.64 3.19
CA PRO A 5 -0.59 -10.23 1.83
C PRO A 5 0.84 -10.62 1.46
N LYS A 6 0.99 -11.33 0.33
CA LYS A 6 2.32 -11.65 -0.19
C LYS A 6 2.89 -10.42 -0.88
N LEU A 7 3.90 -9.82 -0.26
CA LEU A 7 4.64 -8.70 -0.81
C LEU A 7 5.65 -9.20 -1.84
N ALA A 8 5.97 -8.36 -2.83
CA ALA A 8 7.04 -8.65 -3.79
C ALA A 8 8.39 -8.77 -3.06
N PRO A 9 9.31 -9.68 -3.43
CA PRO A 9 10.55 -9.90 -2.67
C PRO A 9 11.45 -8.66 -2.52
N ASN A 10 11.32 -7.65 -3.39
CA ASN A 10 12.09 -6.39 -3.35
C ASN A 10 11.18 -5.15 -3.17
N HIS A 11 10.09 -5.26 -2.42
CA HIS A 11 9.25 -4.09 -2.13
C HIS A 11 9.90 -3.19 -1.07
N PRO A 12 9.80 -1.86 -1.19
CA PRO A 12 10.15 -0.97 -0.10
C PRO A 12 9.12 -1.08 1.03
N GLN A 13 9.56 -0.96 2.28
CA GLN A 13 8.64 -0.94 3.43
C GLN A 13 7.73 0.29 3.45
N ARG A 14 8.21 1.39 2.86
CA ARG A 14 7.51 2.67 2.75
C ARG A 14 7.67 3.21 1.34
N TYR A 15 6.61 3.76 0.80
CA TYR A 15 6.59 4.36 -0.52
C TYR A 15 6.06 5.79 -0.44
N GLU A 16 6.78 6.71 -1.05
CA GLU A 16 6.32 8.10 -1.19
C GLU A 16 5.42 8.18 -2.42
N VAL A 17 4.16 8.54 -2.20
CA VAL A 17 3.18 8.73 -3.27
C VAL A 17 3.70 9.82 -4.19
N VAL A 18 3.63 9.57 -5.50
CA VAL A 18 3.91 10.59 -6.52
C VAL A 18 2.63 10.98 -7.25
N LYS A 19 2.66 12.11 -7.95
CA LYS A 19 1.51 12.62 -8.69
C LYS A 19 1.01 11.61 -9.72
N GLY A 20 -0.24 11.19 -9.54
CA GLY A 20 -0.92 10.23 -10.41
C GLY A 20 -0.89 8.78 -9.91
N ASP A 21 -0.21 8.49 -8.80
CA ASP A 21 -0.34 7.18 -8.17
C ASP A 21 -1.66 7.08 -7.39
N THR A 22 -2.25 5.89 -7.43
CA THR A 22 -3.40 5.52 -6.59
C THR A 22 -3.01 4.41 -5.64
N LEU A 23 -3.77 4.25 -4.56
CA LEU A 23 -3.55 3.13 -3.63
C LEU A 23 -3.66 1.79 -4.35
N TRP A 24 -4.52 1.71 -5.36
CA TRP A 24 -4.68 0.55 -6.24
C TRP A 24 -3.43 0.29 -7.09
N ASP A 25 -2.89 1.31 -7.78
CA ASP A 25 -1.69 1.17 -8.62
C ASP A 25 -0.46 0.80 -7.80
N ILE A 26 -0.29 1.43 -6.64
CA ILE A 26 0.79 1.12 -5.68
C ILE A 26 0.64 -0.33 -5.21
N SER A 27 -0.58 -0.75 -4.89
CA SER A 27 -0.85 -2.14 -4.54
C SER A 27 -0.50 -3.09 -5.68
N GLY A 28 -0.81 -2.77 -6.92
CA GLY A 28 -0.41 -3.58 -8.08
C GLY A 28 1.10 -3.62 -8.32
N LYS A 29 1.84 -2.57 -7.94
CA LYS A 29 3.30 -2.52 -8.05
C LYS A 29 4.00 -3.38 -6.99
N PHE A 30 3.50 -3.39 -5.75
CA PHE A 30 4.23 -3.93 -4.60
C PHE A 30 3.62 -5.19 -3.97
N LEU A 31 2.30 -5.40 -4.12
CA LEU A 31 1.63 -6.63 -3.71
C LEU A 31 1.59 -7.60 -4.89
N GLN A 32 1.73 -8.90 -4.62
CA GLN A 32 1.35 -9.92 -5.60
C GLN A 32 -0.17 -9.93 -5.86
N GLN A 33 -0.95 -9.38 -4.93
CA GLN A 33 -2.40 -9.41 -4.90
C GLN A 33 -2.94 -7.97 -4.77
N PRO A 34 -3.14 -7.23 -5.88
CA PRO A 34 -3.55 -5.83 -5.86
C PRO A 34 -4.86 -5.57 -5.10
N TRP A 35 -5.79 -6.52 -5.10
CA TRP A 35 -7.07 -6.42 -4.38
C TRP A 35 -6.93 -6.41 -2.85
N ARG A 36 -5.72 -6.65 -2.30
CA ARG A 36 -5.42 -6.55 -0.87
C ARG A 36 -5.01 -5.15 -0.42
N TRP A 37 -5.14 -4.15 -1.29
CA TRP A 37 -4.99 -2.74 -0.92
C TRP A 37 -5.71 -2.33 0.39
N PRO A 38 -6.87 -2.91 0.82
CA PRO A 38 -7.48 -2.54 2.10
C PRO A 38 -6.62 -2.91 3.31
N GLU A 39 -5.74 -3.91 3.18
CA GLU A 39 -4.80 -4.28 4.26
C GLU A 39 -3.69 -3.24 4.42
N ILE A 40 -3.19 -2.69 3.31
CA ILE A 40 -2.29 -1.53 3.33
C ILE A 40 -3.00 -0.35 3.97
N TRP A 41 -4.23 -0.06 3.54
CA TRP A 41 -4.99 1.07 4.08
C TRP A 41 -5.20 0.95 5.60
N LYS A 42 -5.53 -0.24 6.12
CA LYS A 42 -5.65 -0.50 7.56
C LYS A 42 -4.36 -0.21 8.35
N LYS A 43 -3.18 -0.39 7.75
CA LYS A 43 -1.89 -0.05 8.36
C LYS A 43 -1.56 1.45 8.28
N ASN A 44 -2.28 2.21 7.46
CA ASN A 44 -2.08 3.63 7.23
C ASN A 44 -3.28 4.45 7.74
N PRO A 45 -3.50 4.52 9.07
CA PRO A 45 -4.61 5.29 9.64
C PRO A 45 -4.50 6.81 9.36
N SER A 46 -3.32 7.28 8.95
CA SER A 46 -3.08 8.65 8.49
C SER A 46 -3.90 9.00 7.24
N ILE A 47 -4.26 7.99 6.44
CA ILE A 47 -4.99 8.16 5.19
C ILE A 47 -6.47 7.94 5.49
N SER A 48 -7.19 9.04 5.67
CA SER A 48 -8.64 8.98 5.94
C SER A 48 -9.45 8.47 4.76
N ASN A 49 -8.96 8.69 3.54
CA ASN A 49 -9.60 8.23 2.32
C ASN A 49 -8.54 7.66 1.36
N PRO A 50 -8.62 6.38 0.98
CA PRO A 50 -7.64 5.73 0.10
C PRO A 50 -7.56 6.36 -1.29
N ASP A 51 -8.61 7.05 -1.74
CA ASP A 51 -8.63 7.78 -3.02
C ASP A 51 -8.05 9.20 -2.90
N LEU A 52 -7.85 9.72 -1.68
CA LEU A 52 -7.29 11.04 -1.41
C LEU A 52 -5.85 10.92 -0.87
N ILE A 53 -4.99 10.26 -1.65
CA ILE A 53 -3.55 10.28 -1.40
C ILE A 53 -2.90 11.39 -2.22
N TYR A 54 -1.96 12.11 -1.62
CA TYR A 54 -1.28 13.24 -2.24
C TYR A 54 0.19 12.94 -2.49
N PRO A 55 0.79 13.58 -3.52
CA PRO A 55 2.23 13.47 -3.74
C PRO A 55 3.00 13.96 -2.51
N GLY A 56 3.91 13.13 -1.99
CA GLY A 56 4.63 13.36 -0.74
C GLY A 56 4.06 12.63 0.47
N ASP A 57 2.88 12.00 0.35
CA ASP A 57 2.36 11.12 1.40
C ASP A 57 3.18 9.83 1.46
N VAL A 58 3.52 9.40 2.67
CA VAL A 58 4.28 8.17 2.88
C VAL A 58 3.33 7.03 3.23
N LEU A 59 3.21 6.08 2.30
CA LEU A 59 2.45 4.84 2.46
C LEU A 59 3.34 3.74 3.04
N VAL A 60 2.91 3.16 4.15
CA VAL A 60 3.51 1.95 4.72
C VAL A 60 2.98 0.75 3.97
N LEU A 61 3.86 0.07 3.23
CA LEU A 61 3.57 -1.15 2.47
C LEU A 61 3.91 -2.42 3.23
N ASP A 62 4.56 -2.29 4.38
CA ASP A 62 4.88 -3.42 5.25
C ASP A 62 3.59 -4.12 5.71
N THR A 63 3.27 -5.25 5.08
CA THR A 63 2.17 -6.13 5.52
C THR A 63 2.69 -7.32 6.32
N SER A 64 3.99 -7.34 6.62
CA SER A 64 4.61 -8.32 7.50
C SER A 64 4.07 -8.08 8.92
N GLY A 65 3.65 -9.15 9.56
CA GLY A 65 3.19 -9.21 10.94
C GLY A 65 3.70 -10.50 11.55
#